data_AF-A0A7X5DT06-F1
#
_entry.id   AF-A0A7X5DT06-F1
#
_cell.length_a   1.000
_cell.length_b   1.000
_cell.length_c   1.000
_cell.angle_alpha   90.00
_cell.angle_beta   90.00
_cell.angle_gamma   90.00
#
_symmetry.space_group_name_H-M   'P 1'
#
loop_
_entity.id
_entity.type
_entity.pdbx_description
1 polymer ?
#
loop_
_entity_poly.entity_id
_entity_poly.type
_entity_poly.pdbx_seq_one_letter_code
_entity_poly.pdbx_strand_id
1 'polypeptide(L)'
;MKVLYKDEFENLSVMEVSKASYVEEDEVLVLNGPEDDIAVKASKKEAEKVIRELYETDKADVTAYEYCEIDMEFDDDDDDDDYDDDEFDAMLDRILEDSEKNGVLRFK
;
A
#
# COMPACT_ATOMS: atom_id res chain seq x y z
N MET A 1 -8.98 9.09 -1.23
CA MET A 1 -8.52 10.50 -1.18
C MET A 1 -8.26 11.01 -2.60
N LYS A 2 -8.28 12.33 -2.85
CA LYS A 2 -8.03 12.94 -4.17
C LYS A 2 -6.97 14.02 -4.06
N VAL A 3 -6.03 14.03 -4.99
CA VAL A 3 -4.97 15.04 -5.03
C VAL A 3 -5.04 15.82 -6.32
N LEU A 4 -5.00 17.16 -6.22
CA LEU A 4 -4.77 18.06 -7.34
C LEU A 4 -3.27 18.26 -7.51
N TYR A 5 -2.74 17.96 -8.69
CA TYR A 5 -1.31 18.06 -9.02
C TYR A 5 -1.13 18.66 -10.42
N LYS A 6 0.12 18.97 -10.78
CA LYS A 6 0.48 19.33 -12.16
C LYS A 6 1.11 18.12 -12.84
N ASP A 7 0.60 17.76 -14.01
CA ASP A 7 1.20 16.71 -14.83
C ASP A 7 2.46 17.19 -15.57
N GLU A 8 3.10 16.28 -16.30
CA GLU A 8 4.31 16.51 -17.10
C GLU A 8 4.16 17.63 -18.15
N PHE A 9 2.92 17.96 -18.51
CA PHE A 9 2.57 19.00 -19.47
C PHE A 9 2.13 20.30 -18.78
N GLU A 10 2.37 20.43 -17.46
CA GLU A 10 1.96 21.53 -16.59
C GLU A 10 0.43 21.74 -16.50
N ASN A 11 -0.38 20.76 -16.88
CA ASN A 11 -1.83 20.86 -16.73
C ASN A 11 -2.27 20.49 -15.33
N LEU A 12 -3.35 21.12 -14.86
CA LEU A 12 -3.98 20.80 -13.60
C LEU A 12 -4.78 19.50 -13.75
N SER A 13 -4.32 18.47 -13.06
CA SER A 13 -4.86 17.12 -13.11
C SER A 13 -5.22 16.64 -11.70
N VAL A 14 -6.19 15.73 -11.60
CA VAL A 14 -6.65 15.16 -10.33
C VAL A 14 -6.44 13.66 -10.36
N MET A 15 -5.76 13.15 -9.33
CA MET A 15 -5.52 11.72 -9.15
C MET A 15 -6.24 11.22 -7.90
N GLU A 16 -6.79 10.02 -7.98
CA GLU A 16 -7.24 9.30 -6.79
C GLU A 16 -6.04 8.67 -6.10
N VAL A 17 -5.91 8.90 -4.79
CA VAL A 17 -4.77 8.44 -4.01
C VAL A 17 -5.25 7.44 -2.98
N SER A 18 -4.61 6.27 -2.97
CA SER A 18 -4.87 5.18 -2.03
C SER A 18 -4.05 5.35 -0.76
N LYS A 19 -2.79 5.80 -0.89
CA LYS A 19 -1.82 5.97 0.19
C LYS A 19 -0.93 7.17 -0.07
N ALA A 20 -0.50 7.84 0.99
CA ALA A 20 0.49 8.90 0.94
C ALA A 20 1.59 8.61 1.97
N SER A 21 2.86 8.70 1.57
CA SER A 21 4.01 8.43 2.43
C SER A 21 5.13 9.43 2.20
N TYR A 22 5.82 9.82 3.27
CA TYR A 22 6.96 10.72 3.21
C TYR A 22 8.26 9.94 3.33
N VAL A 23 9.20 10.18 2.43
CA VAL A 23 10.56 9.61 2.44
C VAL A 23 11.52 10.68 2.94
N GLU A 24 12.07 10.47 4.14
CA GLU A 24 12.92 11.48 4.79
C GLU A 24 14.29 11.65 4.11
N GLU A 25 14.81 10.59 3.50
CA GLU A 25 16.14 10.58 2.86
C GLU A 25 16.19 11.49 1.64
N ASP A 26 15.10 11.51 0.86
CA ASP A 26 14.99 12.27 -0.38
C ASP A 26 14.16 13.56 -0.25
N GLU A 27 13.58 13.83 0.93
CA GLU A 27 12.68 14.96 1.21
C GLU A 27 11.49 15.04 0.22
N VAL A 28 10.85 13.90 0.02
CA VAL A 28 9.76 13.72 -0.97
C VAL A 28 8.52 13.11 -0.35
N LEU A 29 7.37 13.62 -0.80
CA LEU A 29 6.06 13.05 -0.53
C LEU A 29 5.64 12.21 -1.72
N VAL A 30 5.49 10.91 -1.48
CA VAL A 30 4.97 9.92 -2.43
C VAL A 30 3.47 9.80 -2.25
N LEU A 31 2.74 9.82 -3.36
CA LEU A 31 1.30 9.70 -3.44
C LEU A 31 0.97 8.54 -4.39
N ASN A 32 0.42 7.46 -3.83
CA ASN A 32 0.15 6.25 -4.58
C ASN A 32 -1.15 6.36 -5.37
N GLY A 33 -1.02 6.35 -6.69
CA GLY A 33 -2.15 6.39 -7.62
C GLY A 33 -2.64 4.99 -8.00
N PRO A 34 -3.70 4.90 -8.84
CA PRO A 34 -4.19 3.62 -9.34
C PRO A 34 -3.40 3.09 -10.54
N GLU A 35 -2.79 3.99 -11.33
CA GLU A 35 -2.03 3.65 -12.54
C GLU A 35 -0.55 3.97 -12.33
N ASP A 36 -0.24 5.18 -11.88
CA ASP A 36 1.11 5.64 -11.59
C ASP A 36 1.19 6.32 -10.22
N ASP A 37 2.31 6.14 -9.54
CA ASP A 37 2.64 6.88 -8.34
C ASP A 37 3.25 8.24 -8.71
N ILE A 38 2.90 9.28 -7.96
CA ILE A 38 3.54 10.59 -8.13
C ILE A 38 4.32 10.92 -6.87
N ALA A 39 5.48 11.55 -7.06
CA ALA A 39 6.23 12.10 -5.96
C ALA A 39 6.46 13.59 -6.14
N VAL A 40 6.41 14.31 -5.03
CA VAL A 40 6.62 15.75 -5.01
C VAL A 40 7.62 16.12 -3.93
N LYS A 41 8.53 17.06 -4.23
CA LYS A 41 9.45 17.60 -3.24
C LYS A 41 8.69 18.41 -2.21
N ALA A 42 8.74 17.97 -0.96
CA ALA A 42 8.07 18.64 0.14
C ALA A 42 8.91 18.47 1.41
N SER A 43 9.05 19.52 2.21
CA SER A 43 9.69 19.35 3.52
C SER A 43 8.81 18.48 4.43
N LYS A 44 9.41 17.79 5.42
CA LYS A 44 8.68 16.97 6.40
C LYS A 44 7.42 17.63 6.96
N LYS A 45 7.53 18.93 7.32
CA LYS A 45 6.40 19.69 7.87
C LYS A 45 5.27 19.89 6.86
N GLU A 46 5.61 20.09 5.59
CA GLU A 46 4.65 20.25 4.51
C GLU A 46 4.01 18.93 4.14
N ALA A 47 4.81 17.86 4.04
CA ALA A 47 4.31 16.50 3.83
C ALA A 47 3.34 16.06 4.93
N GLU A 48 3.68 16.27 6.21
CA GLU A 48 2.78 16.00 7.34
C GLU A 48 1.46 16.77 7.23
N LYS A 49 1.52 18.04 6.78
CA LYS A 49 0.33 18.85 6.58
C LYS A 49 -0.54 18.30 5.46
N VAL A 50 0.05 17.96 4.31
CA VAL A 50 -0.65 17.40 3.14
C VAL A 50 -1.28 16.06 3.48
N ILE A 51 -0.54 15.16 4.13
CA ILE A 51 -1.05 13.85 4.56
C ILE A 51 -2.22 14.03 5.53
N ARG A 52 -2.08 14.91 6.52
CA ARG A 52 -3.16 15.19 7.46
C ARG A 52 -4.40 15.77 6.78
N GLU A 53 -4.22 16.69 5.85
CA GLU A 53 -5.30 17.29 5.08
C GLU A 53 -6.01 16.24 4.19
N LEU A 54 -5.25 15.32 3.60
CA LEU A 54 -5.79 14.18 2.87
C LEU A 54 -6.65 13.28 3.77
N TYR A 55 -6.22 12.98 4.98
CA TYR A 55 -7.01 12.18 5.93
C TYR A 55 -8.23 12.92 6.49
N GLU A 56 -8.16 14.23 6.70
CA GLU A 56 -9.26 15.01 7.28
C GLU A 56 -10.34 15.38 6.24
N THR A 57 -9.95 15.65 5.00
CA THR A 57 -10.83 16.24 3.98
C THR A 57 -10.99 15.38 2.72
N ASP A 58 -10.27 14.26 2.64
CA ASP A 58 -10.16 13.43 1.44
C ASP A 58 -9.60 14.17 0.22
N LYS A 59 -9.03 15.36 0.40
CA LYS A 59 -8.53 16.23 -0.67
C LYS A 59 -7.23 16.90 -0.27
N ALA A 60 -6.30 17.02 -1.21
CA ALA A 60 -5.17 17.94 -1.05
C ALA A 60 -4.76 18.56 -2.38
N ASP A 61 -4.11 19.71 -2.27
CA ASP A 61 -3.52 20.44 -3.38
C ASP A 61 -2.00 20.38 -3.26
N VAL A 62 -1.35 19.74 -4.23
CA VAL A 62 0.10 19.67 -4.33
C VAL A 62 0.65 20.38 -5.56
N THR A 63 -0.15 21.21 -6.24
CA THR A 63 0.23 21.92 -7.47
C THR A 63 1.36 22.93 -7.29
N ALA A 64 1.62 23.31 -6.04
CA ALA A 64 2.70 24.20 -5.66
C ALA A 64 4.05 23.49 -5.48
N TYR A 65 4.05 22.15 -5.36
CA TYR A 65 5.26 21.36 -5.15
C TYR A 65 5.88 20.94 -6.49
N GLU A 66 7.19 20.80 -6.49
CA GLU A 66 7.95 20.35 -7.66
C GLU A 66 7.80 18.84 -7.80
N TYR A 67 7.38 18.39 -8.99
CA TYR A 67 7.34 16.97 -9.32
C TYR A 67 8.76 16.39 -9.25
N CYS A 68 8.88 15.23 -8.63
CA CYS A 68 10.12 14.48 -8.55
C CYS A 68 9.88 13.13 -9.20
N GLU A 69 10.61 12.82 -10.26
CA GLU A 69 10.74 11.44 -10.72
C GLU A 69 11.47 10.68 -9.62
N ILE A 70 10.75 9.81 -8.92
CA ILE A 70 11.38 8.81 -8.07
C ILE A 70 11.25 7.51 -8.86
N ASP A 71 12.38 7.02 -9.37
CA ASP A 71 12.52 5.60 -9.71
C ASP A 71 12.44 4.82 -8.39
N MET A 72 11.22 4.59 -7.89
CA MET A 72 11.02 3.59 -6.85
C MET A 72 11.22 2.24 -7.54
N GLU A 73 12.47 1.76 -7.57
CA GLU A 73 12.74 0.34 -7.71
C GLU A 73 11.95 -0.35 -6.59
N PHE A 74 10.74 -0.80 -6.90
CA PHE A 74 10.05 -1.79 -6.10
C PHE A 74 10.96 -3.01 -6.12
N ASP A 75 11.68 -3.23 -5.02
CA ASP A 75 12.28 -4.53 -4.73
C ASP A 75 11.07 -5.48 -4.58
N ASP A 76 10.72 -6.14 -5.68
CA ASP A 76 9.62 -7.09 -5.84
C ASP A 76 9.97 -8.42 -5.13
N ASP A 77 10.62 -8.33 -3.97
CA ASP A 77 11.38 -9.40 -3.31
C ASP A 77 10.72 -9.77 -1.98
N ASP A 78 9.39 -9.92 -1.97
CA ASP A 78 8.65 -10.56 -0.86
C ASP A 78 7.31 -11.18 -1.33
N ASP A 79 7.33 -11.83 -2.49
CA ASP A 79 6.25 -12.73 -2.95
C ASP A 79 6.73 -14.20 -2.95
N ASP A 80 7.48 -14.59 -1.92
CA ASP A 80 7.73 -16.00 -1.58
C ASP A 80 6.74 -16.43 -0.49
N ASP A 81 5.45 -16.31 -0.80
CA ASP A 81 4.35 -17.02 -0.13
C ASP A 81 4.43 -18.52 -0.51
N ASP A 82 5.54 -19.18 -0.15
CA ASP A 82 5.64 -20.64 -0.06
C ASP A 82 4.86 -21.07 1.21
N TYR A 83 3.54 -20.86 1.17
CA TYR A 83 2.61 -21.59 2.02
C TYR A 83 2.68 -23.06 1.60
N ASP A 84 3.57 -23.81 2.27
CA ASP A 84 3.71 -25.25 2.13
C ASP A 84 2.40 -25.92 2.60
N ASP A 85 1.46 -26.12 1.67
CA ASP A 85 0.12 -26.73 1.87
C ASP A 85 0.21 -28.08 2.63
N ASP A 86 1.39 -28.71 2.61
CA ASP A 86 1.72 -29.96 3.30
C ASP A 86 1.59 -29.85 4.84
N GLU A 87 1.83 -28.68 5.46
CA GLU A 87 1.68 -28.52 6.91
C GLU A 87 0.21 -28.45 7.35
N PHE A 88 -0.66 -27.84 6.53
CA PHE A 88 -2.09 -27.76 6.80
C PHE A 88 -2.76 -29.12 6.65
N ASP A 89 -2.39 -29.88 5.61
CA ASP A 89 -2.90 -31.24 5.40
C ASP A 89 -2.43 -32.20 6.51
N ALA A 90 -1.18 -32.09 6.96
CA ALA A 90 -0.69 -32.89 8.09
C ALA A 90 -1.40 -32.55 9.42
N MET A 91 -1.76 -31.28 9.63
CA MET A 91 -2.54 -30.86 10.79
C MET A 91 -3.98 -31.39 10.73
N LEU A 92 -4.61 -31.36 9.55
CA LEU A 92 -5.95 -31.91 9.33
C LEU A 92 -5.99 -33.41 9.54
N ASP A 93 -5.03 -34.16 9.00
CA ASP A 93 -4.94 -35.62 9.19
C ASP A 93 -4.82 -35.98 10.67
N ARG A 94 -3.99 -35.25 11.42
CA ARG A 94 -3.85 -35.46 12.87
C ARG A 94 -5.14 -35.17 13.64
N ILE A 95 -5.90 -34.14 13.24
CA ILE A 95 -7.19 -33.79 13.86
C ILE A 95 -8.25 -34.85 13.52
N LEU A 96 -8.28 -35.34 12.28
CA LEU A 96 -9.21 -36.39 11.85
C LEU A 96 -8.92 -37.70 12.58
N GLU A 97 -7.65 -38.09 12.70
CA GLU A 97 -7.26 -39.32 13.38
C GLU A 97 -7.57 -39.28 14.90
N ASP A 98 -7.42 -38.11 15.53
CA ASP A 98 -7.79 -37.89 16.94
C ASP A 98 -9.33 -37.89 17.13
N SER A 99 -10.07 -37.34 16.16
CA SER A 99 -11.54 -37.32 16.15
C SER A 99 -12.16 -38.71 15.96
N GLU A 100 -11.55 -39.57 15.15
CA GLU A 100 -11.94 -40.97 14.98
C GLU A 100 -11.64 -41.80 16.24
N LYS A 101 -10.49 -41.59 16.90
CA LYS A 101 -10.14 -42.25 18.17
C LYS A 101 -11.06 -41.83 19.32
N ASN A 102 -11.49 -40.57 19.34
CA ASN A 102 -12.37 -40.03 20.38
C ASN A 102 -13.87 -40.25 20.09
N GLY A 103 -14.22 -40.91 18.98
CA GLY A 103 -15.58 -41.33 18.64
C GLY A 103 -16.55 -40.18 18.34
N VAL A 104 -16.03 -39.00 17.97
CA VAL A 104 -16.82 -37.78 17.76
C VAL A 104 -17.49 -37.77 16.38
N LEU A 105 -16.87 -38.39 15.37
CA LEU A 105 -17.43 -38.53 14.03
C LEU A 105 -18.03 -39.92 13.81
N ARG A 106 -19.29 -40.10 14.19
CA ARG A 106 -20.11 -41.22 13.70
C ARG A 106 -20.88 -40.79 12.46
N PHE A 107 -20.34 -41.08 11.28
CA PHE A 107 -21.16 -41.08 10.06
C PHE A 107 -22.10 -42.28 10.12
N LYS A 108 -23.40 -41.99 9.98
CA LYS A 108 -24.48 -42.98 9.99
C LYS A 108 -24.91 -43.30 8.57
#